data_AF-A0A2D5FI46-F1
#
_entry.id   AF-A0A2D5FI46-F1
#
_cell.length_a   1.000
_cell.length_b   1.000
_cell.length_c   1.000
_cell.angle_alpha   90.00
_cell.angle_beta   90.00
_cell.angle_gamma   90.00
#
_symmetry.space_group_name_H-M   'P 1'
#
loop_
_entity.id
_entity.type
_entity.pdbx_description
1 polymer ?
#
loop_
_entity_poly.entity_id
_entity_poly.type
_entity_poly.pdbx_seq_one_letter_code
_entity_poly.pdbx_strand_id
1 'polypeptide(L)'
;MKNSLPIGVITATFLAGSIAVSPLQAQESPTYKAKVPEKLLTPDKMESLYLGELTFQDGFPTRETASKVNNFVDISRAVELFINATPTASMYGMLNGHVEIGIEPNHSVGITEELMNARSLWLTPQTTTPYVHAEVDVKDGPVVLEIGTPVLGFVNDAFFRYVTDLGLVGADKGKGGKYLLVGPDYKGEIPEGYFVSKTSTYRHWALMRIAAKPGETKEAIEAFKKTFKIYPLADAKNPKPTEFINLSNNQYNTIHANDASFYDELNEVIQYEPATAWDPELVGQAGPMSWRRNILQGS
;
A
#
# COMPACT_ATOMS: atom_id res chain seq x y z
N MET A 1 -86.50 -71.35 0.93
CA MET A 1 -87.08 -71.61 -0.41
C MET A 1 -86.79 -70.37 -1.24
N LYS A 2 -85.72 -70.42 -2.04
CA LYS A 2 -85.68 -70.77 -3.48
C LYS A 2 -85.88 -69.54 -4.37
N ASN A 3 -84.91 -69.40 -5.28
CA ASN A 3 -84.92 -68.69 -6.58
C ASN A 3 -84.45 -67.23 -6.52
N SER A 4 -83.16 -66.96 -6.81
CA SER A 4 -82.47 -66.96 -8.13
C SER A 4 -82.77 -65.70 -8.95
N LEU A 5 -81.76 -64.84 -9.04
CA LEU A 5 -81.64 -63.65 -9.88
C LEU A 5 -81.86 -63.97 -11.37
N PRO A 6 -82.30 -62.96 -12.15
CA PRO A 6 -81.76 -62.74 -13.47
C PRO A 6 -81.08 -61.37 -13.57
N ILE A 7 -79.94 -61.40 -14.26
CA ILE A 7 -79.09 -60.27 -14.62
C ILE A 7 -79.83 -59.43 -15.67
N GLY A 8 -80.11 -58.17 -15.34
CA GLY A 8 -80.60 -57.15 -16.26
C GLY A 8 -79.56 -56.05 -16.40
N VAL A 9 -78.97 -55.93 -17.59
CA VAL A 9 -78.04 -54.87 -17.97
C VAL A 9 -78.79 -53.53 -17.97
N ILE A 10 -78.44 -52.64 -17.05
CA ILE A 10 -78.89 -51.24 -17.08
C ILE A 10 -77.70 -50.39 -17.52
N THR A 11 -77.73 -49.98 -18.77
CA THR A 11 -76.91 -48.91 -19.32
C THR A 11 -77.41 -47.59 -18.73
N ALA A 12 -76.70 -47.03 -17.75
CA ALA A 12 -76.99 -45.70 -17.21
C ALA A 12 -75.75 -44.81 -17.35
N THR A 13 -75.93 -43.81 -18.21
CA THR A 13 -75.04 -42.75 -18.65
C THR A 13 -74.20 -42.11 -17.53
N PHE A 14 -72.87 -42.12 -17.69
CA PHE A 14 -71.95 -41.29 -16.91
C PHE A 14 -72.24 -39.80 -17.22
N LEU A 15 -72.81 -39.07 -16.27
CA LEU A 15 -72.83 -37.61 -16.31
C LEU A 15 -71.47 -37.11 -15.83
N ALA A 16 -70.58 -36.76 -16.78
CA ALA A 16 -69.34 -36.05 -16.49
C ALA A 16 -69.70 -34.62 -16.02
N GLY A 17 -69.68 -34.39 -14.71
CA GLY A 17 -69.71 -33.05 -14.14
C GLY A 17 -68.37 -32.36 -14.40
N SER A 18 -68.30 -31.54 -15.44
CA SER A 18 -67.16 -30.69 -15.75
C SER A 18 -66.94 -29.69 -14.61
N ILE A 19 -65.87 -29.86 -13.82
CA ILE A 19 -65.34 -28.76 -13.01
C ILE A 19 -64.72 -27.78 -14.01
N ALA A 20 -65.45 -26.69 -14.28
CA ALA A 20 -64.94 -25.58 -15.06
C ALA A 20 -63.77 -24.96 -14.29
N VAL A 21 -62.55 -25.24 -14.73
CA VAL A 21 -61.37 -24.46 -14.36
C VAL A 21 -61.58 -23.09 -15.00
N SER A 22 -61.94 -22.09 -14.20
CA SER A 22 -61.98 -20.71 -14.66
C SER A 22 -60.62 -20.36 -15.27
N PRO A 23 -60.55 -19.89 -16.53
CA PRO A 23 -59.29 -19.40 -17.06
C PRO A 23 -58.83 -18.25 -16.17
N LEU A 24 -57.58 -18.30 -15.70
CA LEU A 24 -56.91 -17.14 -15.14
C LEU A 24 -57.12 -16.00 -16.14
N GLN A 25 -57.91 -14.98 -15.78
CA GLN A 25 -58.10 -13.80 -16.61
C GLN A 25 -56.71 -13.21 -16.90
N ALA A 26 -56.34 -13.18 -18.18
CA ALA A 26 -55.18 -12.45 -18.64
C ALA A 26 -55.32 -11.00 -18.15
N GLN A 27 -54.34 -10.55 -17.38
CA GLN A 27 -54.32 -9.19 -16.83
C GLN A 27 -54.39 -8.19 -17.99
N GLU A 28 -55.46 -7.41 -18.06
CA GLU A 28 -55.63 -6.38 -19.08
C GLU A 28 -54.44 -5.40 -19.01
N SER A 29 -53.92 -5.04 -20.18
CA SER A 29 -52.79 -4.12 -20.27
C SER A 29 -53.19 -2.74 -19.70
N PRO A 30 -52.37 -2.11 -18.85
CA PRO A 30 -52.75 -0.87 -18.16
C PRO A 30 -53.04 0.26 -19.15
N THR A 31 -54.10 1.04 -18.87
CA THR A 31 -54.58 2.18 -19.68
C THR A 31 -53.51 3.24 -19.92
N TYR A 32 -52.59 3.39 -18.96
CA TYR A 32 -51.42 4.25 -19.07
C TYR A 32 -50.16 3.38 -19.08
N LYS A 33 -49.63 3.08 -20.27
CA LYS A 33 -48.38 2.32 -20.46
C LYS A 33 -47.28 3.24 -20.99
N ALA A 34 -46.20 3.37 -20.24
CA ALA A 34 -45.01 4.07 -20.70
C ALA A 34 -44.34 3.28 -21.84
N LYS A 35 -43.92 3.98 -22.90
CA LYS A 35 -43.03 3.42 -23.93
C LYS A 35 -41.59 3.49 -23.42
N VAL A 36 -41.19 2.51 -22.63
CA VAL A 36 -39.85 2.45 -22.02
C VAL A 36 -38.82 2.11 -23.09
N PRO A 37 -37.82 2.97 -23.36
CA PRO A 37 -36.72 2.65 -24.27
C PRO A 37 -35.90 1.46 -23.75
N GLU A 38 -35.41 0.60 -24.65
CA GLU A 38 -34.60 -0.59 -24.28
C GLU A 38 -33.37 -0.25 -23.44
N LYS A 39 -32.73 0.91 -23.67
CA LYS A 39 -31.59 1.39 -22.88
C LYS A 39 -31.89 1.64 -21.40
N LEU A 40 -33.16 1.69 -21.01
CA LEU A 40 -33.61 1.84 -19.62
C LEU A 40 -33.98 0.49 -18.97
N LEU A 41 -33.97 -0.60 -19.74
CA LEU A 41 -34.27 -1.94 -19.25
C LEU A 41 -32.97 -2.66 -18.89
N THR A 42 -33.01 -3.41 -17.79
CA THR A 42 -31.98 -4.40 -17.47
C THR A 42 -32.39 -5.72 -18.12
N PRO A 43 -31.64 -6.23 -19.10
CA PRO A 43 -31.97 -7.54 -19.68
C PRO A 43 -31.72 -8.65 -18.65
N ASP A 44 -32.52 -9.72 -18.70
CA ASP A 44 -32.35 -10.90 -17.83
C ASP A 44 -30.99 -11.58 -18.01
N LYS A 45 -30.37 -11.39 -19.18
CA LYS A 45 -29.06 -11.91 -19.55
C LYS A 45 -28.23 -10.86 -20.27
N MET A 46 -26.95 -10.80 -19.94
CA MET A 46 -25.96 -9.94 -20.58
C MET A 46 -24.65 -10.71 -20.71
N GLU A 47 -23.98 -10.60 -21.86
CA GLU A 47 -22.65 -11.16 -22.04
C GLU A 47 -21.58 -10.09 -21.76
N SER A 48 -20.73 -10.33 -20.77
CA SER A 48 -19.58 -9.49 -20.46
C SER A 48 -18.31 -10.07 -21.06
N LEU A 49 -17.49 -9.23 -21.69
CA LEU A 49 -16.19 -9.63 -22.23
C LEU A 49 -15.27 -10.29 -21.17
N TYR A 50 -15.36 -9.83 -19.92
CA TYR A 50 -14.47 -10.27 -18.83
C TYR A 50 -15.10 -11.27 -17.88
N LEU A 51 -16.43 -11.26 -17.74
CA LEU A 51 -17.16 -12.06 -16.75
C LEU A 51 -18.05 -13.14 -17.36
N GLY A 52 -18.13 -13.20 -18.69
CA GLY A 52 -19.06 -14.06 -19.42
C GLY A 52 -20.52 -13.69 -19.15
N GLU A 53 -21.40 -14.69 -19.15
CA GLU A 53 -22.83 -14.49 -18.91
C GLU A 53 -23.10 -13.95 -17.49
N LEU A 54 -23.80 -12.82 -17.44
CA LEU A 54 -24.38 -12.19 -16.27
C LEU A 54 -25.91 -12.33 -16.34
N THR A 55 -26.52 -12.79 -15.26
CA THR A 55 -27.95 -13.03 -15.16
C THR A 55 -28.61 -12.13 -14.11
N PHE A 56 -29.84 -11.70 -14.41
CA PHE A 56 -30.64 -10.79 -13.59
C PHE A 56 -32.06 -11.33 -13.45
N GLN A 57 -32.69 -11.07 -12.32
CA GLN A 57 -34.10 -11.36 -12.05
C GLN A 57 -34.77 -10.08 -11.55
N ASP A 58 -35.80 -9.62 -12.26
CA ASP A 58 -36.51 -8.36 -11.97
C ASP A 58 -35.56 -7.15 -11.84
N GLY A 59 -34.49 -7.14 -12.65
CA GLY A 59 -33.45 -6.11 -12.63
C GLY A 59 -32.39 -6.26 -11.53
N PHE A 60 -32.53 -7.22 -10.61
CA PHE A 60 -31.53 -7.53 -9.59
C PHE A 60 -30.54 -8.59 -10.07
N PRO A 61 -29.23 -8.46 -9.80
CA PRO A 61 -28.28 -9.51 -10.13
C PRO A 61 -28.59 -10.78 -9.33
N THR A 62 -28.45 -11.95 -9.96
CA THR A 62 -28.45 -13.21 -9.22
C THR A 62 -27.25 -13.26 -8.27
N ARG A 63 -27.28 -14.17 -7.28
CA ARG A 63 -26.15 -14.34 -6.35
C ARG A 63 -24.85 -14.68 -7.09
N GLU A 64 -24.93 -15.47 -8.16
CA GLU A 64 -23.78 -15.80 -8.99
C GLU A 64 -23.24 -14.55 -9.70
N THR A 65 -24.09 -13.77 -10.35
CA THR A 65 -23.73 -12.49 -10.99
C THR A 65 -23.09 -11.53 -9.98
N ALA A 66 -23.69 -11.37 -8.80
CA ALA A 66 -23.16 -10.50 -7.76
C ALA A 66 -21.76 -10.96 -7.30
N SER A 67 -21.55 -12.27 -7.14
CA SER A 67 -20.25 -12.85 -6.79
C SER A 67 -19.20 -12.60 -7.88
N LYS A 68 -19.54 -12.85 -9.16
CA LYS A 68 -18.65 -12.58 -10.31
C LYS A 68 -18.22 -11.12 -10.36
N VAL A 69 -19.18 -10.20 -10.23
CA VAL A 69 -18.92 -8.75 -10.29
C VAL A 69 -18.08 -8.30 -9.10
N ASN A 70 -18.37 -8.74 -7.89
CA ASN A 70 -17.58 -8.38 -6.71
C ASN A 70 -16.14 -8.91 -6.82
N ASN A 71 -15.96 -10.18 -7.21
CA ASN A 71 -14.62 -10.75 -7.42
C ASN A 71 -13.82 -9.96 -8.47
N PHE A 72 -14.48 -9.52 -9.55
CA PHE A 72 -13.82 -8.70 -10.56
C PHE A 72 -13.39 -7.33 -10.04
N VAL A 73 -14.24 -6.68 -9.25
CA VAL A 73 -13.91 -5.41 -8.60
C VAL A 73 -12.71 -5.59 -7.66
N ASP A 74 -12.68 -6.67 -6.88
CA ASP A 74 -11.57 -6.97 -5.98
C ASP A 74 -10.26 -7.23 -6.74
N ILE A 75 -10.30 -8.00 -7.83
CA ILE A 75 -9.14 -8.22 -8.70
C ILE A 75 -8.65 -6.91 -9.32
N SER A 76 -9.56 -6.09 -9.85
CA SER A 76 -9.21 -4.79 -10.45
C SER A 76 -8.51 -3.89 -9.45
N ARG A 77 -9.04 -3.81 -8.22
CA ARG A 77 -8.45 -3.01 -7.14
C ARG A 77 -7.09 -3.54 -6.69
N ALA A 78 -6.92 -4.86 -6.61
CA ALA A 78 -5.64 -5.46 -6.26
C ALA A 78 -4.56 -5.11 -7.31
N VAL A 79 -4.89 -5.21 -8.60
CA VAL A 79 -3.99 -4.82 -9.71
C VAL A 79 -3.66 -3.34 -9.67
N GLU A 80 -4.66 -2.46 -9.51
CA GLU A 80 -4.45 -1.01 -9.39
C GLU A 80 -3.54 -0.68 -8.21
N LEU A 81 -3.79 -1.30 -7.06
CA LEU A 81 -2.97 -1.09 -5.88
C LEU A 81 -1.53 -1.55 -6.10
N PHE A 82 -1.31 -2.71 -6.73
CA PHE A 82 0.03 -3.18 -7.04
C PHE A 82 0.83 -2.16 -7.86
N ILE A 83 0.19 -1.62 -8.91
CA ILE A 83 0.79 -0.60 -9.77
C ILE A 83 1.08 0.69 -8.99
N ASN A 84 0.09 1.19 -8.25
CA ASN A 84 0.17 2.50 -7.63
C ASN A 84 1.06 2.52 -6.38
N ALA A 85 1.14 1.40 -5.64
CA ALA A 85 1.86 1.30 -4.38
C ALA A 85 3.25 0.69 -4.52
N THR A 86 3.72 0.40 -5.74
CA THR A 86 5.10 -0.05 -6.01
C THR A 86 6.16 0.86 -5.34
N PRO A 87 6.07 2.21 -5.38
CA PRO A 87 7.04 3.06 -4.68
C PRO A 87 7.05 2.85 -3.15
N THR A 88 5.87 2.62 -2.57
CA THR A 88 5.71 2.38 -1.13
C THR A 88 6.32 1.04 -0.73
N ALA A 89 6.00 -0.03 -1.46
CA ALA A 89 6.61 -1.34 -1.26
C ALA A 89 8.13 -1.28 -1.44
N SER A 90 8.63 -0.52 -2.43
CA SER A 90 10.06 -0.31 -2.61
C SER A 90 10.74 0.36 -1.41
N MET A 91 10.08 1.31 -0.72
CA MET A 91 10.61 1.85 0.53
C MET A 91 10.57 0.86 1.67
N TYR A 92 9.47 0.13 1.81
CA TYR A 92 9.36 -0.92 2.80
C TYR A 92 10.48 -1.96 2.65
N GLY A 93 10.63 -2.55 1.47
CA GLY A 93 11.64 -3.57 1.20
C GLY A 93 13.06 -3.07 1.46
N MET A 94 13.36 -1.82 1.12
CA MET A 94 14.68 -1.24 1.36
C MET A 94 14.96 -0.97 2.83
N LEU A 95 14.02 -0.37 3.56
CA LEU A 95 14.20 -0.10 4.99
C LEU A 95 14.25 -1.40 5.80
N ASN A 96 13.35 -2.35 5.53
CA ASN A 96 13.37 -3.64 6.23
C ASN A 96 14.60 -4.49 5.89
N GLY A 97 15.07 -4.46 4.63
CA GLY A 97 16.33 -5.11 4.26
C GLY A 97 17.54 -4.60 5.05
N HIS A 98 17.56 -3.31 5.40
CA HIS A 98 18.56 -2.73 6.30
C HIS A 98 18.41 -3.22 7.74
N VAL A 99 17.18 -3.27 8.26
CA VAL A 99 16.90 -3.79 9.60
C VAL A 99 17.36 -5.25 9.75
N GLU A 100 17.15 -6.09 8.72
CA GLU A 100 17.57 -7.49 8.72
C GLU A 100 19.09 -7.68 8.89
N ILE A 101 19.89 -6.70 8.51
CA ILE A 101 21.35 -6.71 8.65
C ILE A 101 21.85 -5.87 9.83
N GLY A 102 20.93 -5.48 10.73
CA GLY A 102 21.25 -4.83 12.00
C GLY A 102 21.24 -3.30 11.99
N ILE A 103 20.76 -2.66 10.92
CA ILE A 103 20.59 -1.20 10.94
C ILE A 103 19.38 -0.86 11.81
N GLU A 104 19.65 -0.22 12.93
CA GLU A 104 18.67 0.39 13.82
C GLU A 104 18.32 1.82 13.39
N PRO A 105 17.03 2.15 13.21
CA PRO A 105 16.57 3.51 12.94
C PRO A 105 17.10 4.50 13.96
N ASN A 106 17.45 5.71 13.51
CA ASN A 106 17.91 6.82 14.35
C ASN A 106 19.23 6.60 15.13
N HIS A 107 19.86 5.42 15.05
CA HIS A 107 21.04 5.07 15.85
C HIS A 107 22.22 4.60 15.02
N SER A 108 21.95 3.89 13.93
CA SER A 108 22.98 3.34 13.06
C SER A 108 22.73 3.71 11.60
N VAL A 109 23.78 3.62 10.79
CA VAL A 109 23.71 3.81 9.35
C VAL A 109 24.48 2.73 8.62
N GLY A 110 23.97 2.36 7.45
CA GLY A 110 24.69 1.54 6.50
C GLY A 110 25.65 2.38 5.66
N ILE A 111 26.87 1.90 5.44
CA ILE A 111 27.88 2.56 4.60
C ILE A 111 28.55 1.56 3.66
N THR A 112 28.83 1.94 2.41
CA THR A 112 29.52 1.07 1.44
C THR A 112 30.99 1.45 1.31
N GLU A 113 31.83 0.94 2.22
CA GLU A 113 33.23 1.35 2.33
C GLU A 113 34.08 0.88 1.14
N GLU A 114 33.76 -0.29 0.59
CA GLU A 114 34.36 -0.85 -0.63
C GLU A 114 33.47 -0.72 -1.87
N LEU A 115 32.56 0.28 -1.87
CA LEU A 115 31.56 0.50 -2.91
C LEU A 115 30.56 -0.66 -3.04
N MET A 116 29.58 -0.46 -3.92
CA MET A 116 28.55 -1.45 -4.23
C MET A 116 29.05 -2.50 -5.21
N ASN A 117 28.53 -3.73 -5.07
CA ASN A 117 28.73 -4.82 -6.03
C ASN A 117 27.47 -5.71 -6.10
N ALA A 118 27.50 -6.76 -6.94
CA ALA A 118 26.34 -7.58 -7.24
C ALA A 118 25.96 -8.63 -6.17
N ARG A 119 26.61 -8.64 -4.99
CA ARG A 119 26.29 -9.60 -3.91
C ARG A 119 25.00 -9.26 -3.18
N SER A 120 24.68 -7.98 -3.06
CA SER A 120 23.44 -7.50 -2.44
C SER A 120 22.38 -7.22 -3.50
N LEU A 121 21.11 -7.50 -3.21
CA LEU A 121 20.02 -7.18 -4.13
C LEU A 121 19.54 -5.75 -3.88
N TRP A 122 19.77 -4.88 -4.85
CA TRP A 122 19.46 -3.45 -4.82
C TRP A 122 18.84 -2.99 -6.12
N LEU A 123 17.94 -2.00 -6.03
CA LEU A 123 17.39 -1.34 -7.21
C LEU A 123 18.38 -0.32 -7.77
N THR A 124 19.07 -0.70 -8.86
CA THR A 124 19.92 0.17 -9.69
C THR A 124 21.02 0.98 -8.96
N PRO A 125 21.84 0.38 -8.07
CA PRO A 125 22.91 1.11 -7.40
C PRO A 125 24.03 1.48 -8.40
N GLN A 126 24.65 2.65 -8.22
CA GLN A 126 25.92 2.97 -8.88
C GLN A 126 27.12 2.44 -8.08
N THR A 127 28.25 2.23 -8.75
CA THR A 127 29.44 1.57 -8.20
C THR A 127 30.68 2.46 -8.13
N THR A 128 30.51 3.79 -8.14
CA THR A 128 31.63 4.75 -8.30
C THR A 128 31.86 5.66 -7.10
N THR A 129 30.89 5.77 -6.19
CA THR A 129 30.95 6.59 -4.97
C THR A 129 30.38 5.83 -3.78
N PRO A 130 30.94 6.01 -2.56
CA PRO A 130 30.38 5.42 -1.35
C PRO A 130 28.99 5.98 -1.04
N TYR A 131 28.09 5.08 -0.67
CA TYR A 131 26.77 5.39 -0.19
C TYR A 131 26.71 5.33 1.34
N VAL A 132 25.83 6.16 1.90
CA VAL A 132 25.38 6.09 3.29
C VAL A 132 23.86 6.04 3.28
N HIS A 133 23.30 5.04 3.96
CA HIS A 133 21.87 4.83 4.11
C HIS A 133 21.50 4.92 5.58
N ALA A 134 20.51 5.75 5.90
CA ALA A 134 19.94 5.82 7.23
C ALA A 134 18.42 5.69 7.15
N GLU A 135 17.85 4.96 8.09
CA GLU A 135 16.43 5.06 8.40
C GLU A 135 16.25 6.16 9.44
N VAL A 136 15.40 7.14 9.11
CA VAL A 136 14.97 8.19 10.04
C VAL A 136 13.51 7.95 10.38
N ASP A 137 13.24 7.70 11.66
CA ASP A 137 11.90 7.47 12.17
C ASP A 137 11.49 8.56 13.16
N VAL A 138 10.47 9.34 12.81
CA VAL A 138 9.99 10.47 13.62
C VAL A 138 8.75 10.16 14.44
N LYS A 139 8.35 8.89 14.59
CA LYS A 139 7.17 8.46 15.36
C LYS A 139 7.24 8.87 16.82
N ASP A 140 8.39 8.68 17.46
CA ASP A 140 8.62 9.01 18.87
C ASP A 140 9.12 10.44 19.11
N GLY A 141 9.30 11.21 18.04
CA GLY A 141 9.71 12.61 18.09
C GLY A 141 10.65 13.01 16.96
N PRO A 142 11.04 14.30 16.89
CA PRO A 142 11.93 14.79 15.85
C PRO A 142 13.30 14.14 15.90
N VAL A 143 13.93 13.96 14.73
CA VAL A 143 15.25 13.34 14.60
C VAL A 143 16.23 14.31 13.94
N VAL A 144 17.45 14.33 14.47
CA VAL A 144 18.54 15.17 14.00
C VAL A 144 19.49 14.36 13.12
N LEU A 145 19.85 14.93 11.96
CA LEU A 145 21.01 14.51 11.16
C LEU A 145 22.06 15.62 11.23
N GLU A 146 23.19 15.38 11.91
CA GLU A 146 24.36 16.26 11.87
C GLU A 146 25.27 15.82 10.74
N ILE A 147 25.54 16.72 9.80
CA ILE A 147 26.43 16.48 8.65
C ILE A 147 27.61 17.42 8.79
N GLY A 148 28.83 16.88 8.87
CA GLY A 148 30.06 17.69 9.00
C GLY A 148 31.01 17.60 7.80
N THR A 149 30.71 16.79 6.80
CA THR A 149 31.47 16.70 5.56
C THR A 149 30.60 16.91 4.33
N PRO A 150 31.18 17.31 3.18
CA PRO A 150 30.41 17.46 1.95
C PRO A 150 29.82 16.12 1.49
N VAL A 151 28.49 16.10 1.36
CA VAL A 151 27.73 14.99 0.79
C VAL A 151 26.79 15.49 -0.30
N LEU A 152 26.31 14.58 -1.13
CA LEU A 152 25.16 14.80 -2.00
C LEU A 152 24.09 13.80 -1.62
N GLY A 153 22.99 14.27 -1.04
CA GLY A 153 21.96 13.39 -0.52
C GLY A 153 20.57 14.00 -0.53
N PHE A 154 19.59 13.19 -0.15
CA PHE A 154 18.20 13.57 0.02
C PHE A 154 17.55 12.73 1.11
N VAL A 155 16.38 13.16 1.54
CA VAL A 155 15.47 12.39 2.37
C VAL A 155 14.14 12.21 1.65
N ASN A 156 13.71 10.96 1.55
CA ASN A 156 12.38 10.60 1.06
C ASN A 156 11.54 10.00 2.18
N ASP A 157 10.24 10.17 2.08
CA ASP A 157 9.25 9.63 3.01
C ASP A 157 8.89 8.16 2.70
N ALA A 158 8.02 7.56 3.53
CA ALA A 158 7.60 6.16 3.41
C ALA A 158 6.92 5.82 2.07
N PHE A 159 6.48 6.82 1.30
CA PHE A 159 5.84 6.67 0.00
C PHE A 159 6.78 7.04 -1.16
N PHE A 160 8.09 7.13 -0.90
CA PHE A 160 9.11 7.56 -1.87
C PHE A 160 8.97 9.02 -2.31
N ARG A 161 8.26 9.87 -1.56
CA ARG A 161 8.09 11.30 -1.89
C ARG A 161 9.23 12.12 -1.30
N TYR A 162 9.67 13.13 -2.04
CA TYR A 162 10.73 14.03 -1.63
C TYR A 162 10.36 14.83 -0.37
N VAL A 163 11.30 14.90 0.58
CA VAL A 163 11.18 15.74 1.79
C VAL A 163 12.18 16.90 1.75
N THR A 164 13.48 16.60 1.62
CA THR A 164 14.54 17.61 1.58
C THR A 164 15.81 17.07 0.95
N ASP A 165 16.63 17.97 0.41
CA ASP A 165 18.01 17.68 0.04
C ASP A 165 18.97 17.85 1.22
N LEU A 166 20.10 17.15 1.14
CA LEU A 166 21.20 17.15 2.10
C LEU A 166 22.53 17.54 1.42
N GLY A 167 23.37 18.28 2.14
CA GLY A 167 24.73 18.59 1.70
C GLY A 167 24.79 19.63 0.58
N LEU A 168 25.56 19.34 -0.47
CA LEU A 168 25.92 20.30 -1.54
C LEU A 168 24.72 21.01 -2.18
N VAL A 169 23.60 20.30 -2.32
CA VAL A 169 22.34 20.84 -2.88
C VAL A 169 21.27 21.08 -1.82
N GLY A 170 21.56 20.76 -0.56
CA GLY A 170 20.69 20.99 0.59
C GLY A 170 20.85 22.39 1.18
N ALA A 171 20.13 22.62 2.29
CA ALA A 171 20.10 23.90 2.98
C ALA A 171 21.48 24.34 3.53
N ASP A 172 22.34 23.37 3.87
CA ASP A 172 23.71 23.63 4.34
C ASP A 172 24.69 24.00 3.21
N LYS A 173 24.32 23.82 1.93
CA LYS A 173 25.16 24.12 0.76
C LYS A 173 26.55 23.47 0.84
N GLY A 174 26.62 22.28 1.43
CA GLY A 174 27.84 21.52 1.66
C GLY A 174 28.78 22.07 2.72
N LYS A 175 28.36 23.07 3.50
CA LYS A 175 29.14 23.62 4.63
C LYS A 175 28.98 22.81 5.92
N GLY A 176 28.09 21.81 5.92
CA GLY A 176 27.69 21.08 7.10
C GLY A 176 26.66 21.83 7.95
N GLY A 177 25.92 21.09 8.75
CA GLY A 177 24.89 21.61 9.64
C GLY A 177 24.02 20.53 10.24
N LYS A 178 22.97 20.97 10.96
CA LYS A 178 22.02 20.08 11.61
C LYS A 178 20.68 20.15 10.89
N TYR A 179 20.27 19.04 10.31
CA TYR A 179 18.93 18.88 9.75
C TYR A 179 18.02 18.31 10.82
N LEU A 180 16.81 18.84 10.93
CA LEU A 180 15.80 18.35 11.88
C LEU A 180 14.57 17.90 11.10
N LEU A 181 14.30 16.60 11.13
CA LEU A 181 13.06 16.04 10.61
C LEU A 181 12.01 16.03 11.72
N VAL A 182 10.84 16.59 11.42
CA VAL A 182 9.75 16.78 12.38
C VAL A 182 8.50 16.06 11.88
N GLY A 183 8.10 15.01 12.60
CA GLY A 183 6.91 14.23 12.30
C GLY A 183 5.59 14.99 12.47
N PRO A 184 4.49 14.47 11.90
CA PRO A 184 3.19 15.15 11.86
C PRO A 184 2.58 15.38 13.26
N ASP A 185 2.91 14.52 14.21
CA ASP A 185 2.34 14.54 15.57
C ASP A 185 3.10 15.42 16.55
N TYR A 186 4.30 15.90 16.19
CA TYR A 186 5.10 16.71 17.10
C TYR A 186 4.47 18.09 17.31
N LYS A 187 4.16 18.42 18.58
CA LYS A 187 3.62 19.72 19.02
C LYS A 187 4.56 20.51 19.93
N GLY A 188 5.77 19.99 20.16
CA GLY A 188 6.76 20.66 20.98
C GLY A 188 7.41 21.85 20.28
N GLU A 189 8.22 22.59 21.03
CA GLU A 189 9.03 23.67 20.47
C GLU A 189 10.14 23.11 19.56
N ILE A 190 10.43 23.85 18.49
CA ILE A 190 11.54 23.55 17.59
C ILE A 190 12.68 24.51 17.93
N PRO A 191 13.82 24.01 18.41
CA PRO A 191 14.95 24.87 18.76
C PRO A 191 15.55 25.56 17.53
N GLU A 192 16.20 26.71 17.74
CA GLU A 192 16.96 27.40 16.70
C GLU A 192 18.23 26.63 16.28
N GLY A 193 18.77 26.97 15.11
CA GLY A 193 20.03 26.40 14.61
C GLY A 193 19.90 25.11 13.79
N TYR A 194 18.70 24.75 13.39
CA TYR A 194 18.41 23.56 12.55
C TYR A 194 17.84 23.95 11.19
N PHE A 195 18.16 23.15 10.17
CA PHE A 195 17.45 23.13 8.90
C PHE A 195 16.24 22.20 9.05
N VAL A 196 15.07 22.81 9.29
CA VAL A 196 13.85 22.08 9.66
C VAL A 196 13.10 21.59 8.42
N SER A 197 12.75 20.30 8.41
CA SER A 197 11.87 19.69 7.43
C SER A 197 10.70 19.02 8.13
N LYS A 198 9.47 19.47 7.84
CA LYS A 198 8.24 18.83 8.34
C LYS A 198 7.78 17.79 7.34
N THR A 199 7.31 16.66 7.84
CA THR A 199 6.88 15.52 7.03
C THR A 199 5.50 15.04 7.46
N SER A 200 4.82 14.35 6.54
CA SER A 200 3.51 13.74 6.79
C SER A 200 3.58 12.26 7.20
N THR A 201 4.76 11.63 7.17
CA THR A 201 4.97 10.21 7.54
C THR A 201 5.86 10.10 8.78
N TYR A 202 6.04 8.89 9.30
CA TYR A 202 6.99 8.54 10.35
C TYR A 202 8.31 8.03 9.79
N ARG A 203 8.30 7.05 8.88
CA ARG A 203 9.53 6.46 8.34
C ARG A 203 10.04 7.24 7.14
N HIS A 204 11.37 7.31 7.04
CA HIS A 204 12.09 8.00 5.98
C HIS A 204 13.38 7.29 5.64
N TRP A 205 13.79 7.45 4.39
CA TRP A 205 15.11 7.07 3.93
C TRP A 205 15.96 8.29 3.67
N ALA A 206 17.06 8.42 4.41
CA ALA A 206 18.11 9.35 4.08
C ALA A 206 19.19 8.62 3.27
N LEU A 207 19.37 9.05 2.02
CA LEU A 207 20.46 8.61 1.16
C LEU A 207 21.49 9.72 1.04
N MET A 208 22.75 9.39 1.24
CA MET A 208 23.86 10.29 0.97
C MET A 208 24.93 9.60 0.15
N ARG A 209 25.57 10.36 -0.72
CA ARG A 209 26.84 10.00 -1.35
C ARG A 209 27.93 10.87 -0.76
N ILE A 210 28.98 10.22 -0.28
CA ILE A 210 30.14 10.93 0.28
C ILE A 210 30.91 11.56 -0.89
N ALA A 211 31.10 12.88 -0.86
CA ALA A 211 31.90 13.54 -1.86
C ALA A 211 33.38 13.30 -1.57
N ALA A 212 34.06 12.59 -2.47
CA ALA A 212 35.48 12.29 -2.38
C ALA A 212 36.18 12.70 -3.68
N LYS A 213 37.43 13.19 -3.56
CA LYS A 213 38.29 13.34 -4.73
C LYS A 213 38.83 11.96 -5.15
N PRO A 214 39.20 11.78 -6.43
CA PRO A 214 39.86 10.56 -6.87
C PRO A 214 41.08 10.22 -5.99
N GLY A 215 41.08 9.02 -5.39
CA GLY A 215 42.16 8.55 -4.51
C GLY A 215 42.02 8.90 -3.03
N GLU A 216 41.01 9.70 -2.63
CA GLU A 216 40.80 10.14 -1.23
C GLU A 216 39.55 9.48 -0.58
N THR A 217 39.03 8.40 -1.17
CA THR A 217 37.76 7.77 -0.75
C THR A 217 37.80 7.32 0.72
N LYS A 218 38.91 6.74 1.16
CA LYS A 218 39.06 6.24 2.53
C LYS A 218 39.08 7.38 3.54
N GLU A 219 39.83 8.44 3.25
CA GLU A 219 39.92 9.64 4.09
C GLU A 219 38.57 10.34 4.20
N ALA A 220 37.81 10.41 3.10
CA ALA A 220 36.48 10.98 3.08
C ALA A 220 35.48 10.16 3.92
N ILE A 221 35.54 8.82 3.84
CA ILE A 221 34.74 7.91 4.69
C ILE A 221 35.07 8.12 6.17
N GLU A 222 36.35 8.14 6.53
CA GLU A 222 36.79 8.36 7.91
C GLU A 222 36.39 9.74 8.45
N ALA A 223 36.47 10.78 7.62
CA ALA A 223 36.00 12.12 7.96
C ALA A 223 34.47 12.15 8.16
N PHE A 224 33.72 11.47 7.29
CA PHE A 224 32.27 11.33 7.43
C PHE A 224 31.92 10.60 8.74
N LYS A 225 32.52 9.43 9.01
CA LYS A 225 32.30 8.66 10.25
C LYS A 225 32.55 9.47 11.53
N LYS A 226 33.55 10.35 11.53
CA LYS A 226 33.89 11.19 12.68
C LYS A 226 32.91 12.34 12.93
N THR A 227 32.19 12.77 11.90
CA THR A 227 31.43 14.03 11.94
C THR A 227 29.92 13.83 11.78
N PHE A 228 29.51 12.77 11.10
CA PHE A 228 28.11 12.43 10.94
C PHE A 228 27.51 11.92 12.24
N LYS A 229 26.31 12.40 12.57
CA LYS A 229 25.51 11.85 13.66
C LYS A 229 24.05 11.78 13.25
N ILE A 230 23.37 10.75 13.73
CA ILE A 230 21.93 10.60 13.72
C ILE A 230 21.46 10.31 15.15
N TYR A 231 20.44 11.03 15.62
CA TYR A 231 19.89 10.83 16.97
C TYR A 231 18.53 11.54 17.15
N PRO A 232 17.65 11.08 18.06
CA PRO A 232 16.43 11.80 18.44
C PRO A 232 16.74 13.17 19.07
N LEU A 233 15.95 14.20 18.76
CA LEU A 233 16.14 15.56 19.30
C LEU A 233 16.21 15.61 20.83
N ALA A 234 15.49 14.71 21.51
CA ALA A 234 15.52 14.54 22.96
C ALA A 234 16.94 14.29 23.51
N ASP A 235 17.81 13.66 22.72
CA ASP A 235 19.18 13.30 23.10
C ASP A 235 20.21 14.35 22.68
N ALA A 236 19.80 15.48 22.08
CA ALA A 236 20.72 16.46 21.48
C ALA A 236 21.80 17.03 22.41
N LYS A 237 21.59 17.01 23.73
CA LYS A 237 22.59 17.45 24.71
C LYS A 237 23.73 16.44 24.90
N ASN A 238 23.46 15.15 24.70
CA ASN A 238 24.42 14.07 24.84
C ASN A 238 24.04 12.90 23.91
N PRO A 239 24.17 13.07 22.59
CA PRO A 239 23.75 12.07 21.64
C PRO A 239 24.66 10.84 21.73
N LYS A 240 24.07 9.66 21.60
CA LYS A 240 24.86 8.42 21.46
C LYS A 240 25.69 8.48 20.17
N PRO A 241 26.91 7.89 20.16
CA PRO A 241 27.66 7.74 18.92
C PRO A 241 26.85 6.97 17.88
N THR A 242 26.89 7.43 16.63
CA THR A 242 26.28 6.71 15.52
C THR A 242 27.09 5.46 15.19
N GLU A 243 26.40 4.33 15.07
CA GLU A 243 27.01 3.08 14.64
C GLU A 243 27.06 3.00 13.11
N PHE A 244 28.17 2.50 12.57
CA PHE A 244 28.38 2.38 11.13
C PHE A 244 28.49 0.91 10.76
N ILE A 245 27.53 0.44 9.97
CA ILE A 245 27.48 -0.93 9.49
C ILE A 245 28.01 -0.97 8.06
N ASN A 246 29.12 -1.65 7.84
CA ASN A 246 29.64 -1.81 6.49
C ASN A 246 28.73 -2.76 5.70
N LEU A 247 28.16 -2.25 4.60
CA LEU A 247 27.27 -2.95 3.70
C LEU A 247 28.02 -3.67 2.58
N SER A 248 29.27 -3.32 2.34
CA SER A 248 30.04 -3.85 1.24
C SER A 248 30.23 -5.36 1.37
N ASN A 249 29.93 -6.07 0.28
CA ASN A 249 29.97 -7.54 0.17
C ASN A 249 28.92 -8.32 0.96
N ASN A 250 28.00 -7.66 1.67
CA ASN A 250 26.89 -8.34 2.34
C ASN A 250 25.93 -8.96 1.32
N GLN A 251 25.30 -10.06 1.69
CA GLN A 251 24.23 -10.69 0.90
C GLN A 251 22.92 -10.49 1.64
N TYR A 252 22.10 -9.58 1.13
CA TYR A 252 20.79 -9.23 1.68
C TYR A 252 19.92 -8.64 0.58
N ASN A 253 18.63 -8.49 0.87
CA ASN A 253 17.63 -8.03 -0.07
C ASN A 253 17.03 -6.69 0.35
N THR A 254 16.93 -5.75 -0.59
CA THR A 254 16.24 -4.47 -0.41
C THR A 254 15.05 -4.30 -1.36
N ILE A 255 14.69 -5.37 -2.09
CA ILE A 255 13.67 -5.36 -3.14
C ILE A 255 12.39 -5.98 -2.58
N HIS A 256 11.26 -5.30 -2.78
CA HIS A 256 9.93 -5.79 -2.43
C HIS A 256 9.53 -7.06 -3.19
N ALA A 257 8.59 -7.81 -2.65
CA ALA A 257 8.01 -8.98 -3.29
C ALA A 257 7.23 -8.64 -4.57
N ASN A 258 7.27 -9.54 -5.56
CA ASN A 258 6.43 -9.49 -6.77
C ASN A 258 5.33 -10.56 -6.77
N ASP A 259 5.02 -11.12 -5.61
CA ASP A 259 3.95 -12.09 -5.38
C ASP A 259 2.96 -11.54 -4.33
N ALA A 260 2.08 -12.41 -3.81
CA ALA A 260 1.06 -11.99 -2.85
C ALA A 260 1.63 -11.34 -1.57
N SER A 261 2.90 -11.61 -1.22
CA SER A 261 3.56 -11.02 -0.05
C SER A 261 3.71 -9.50 -0.18
N PHE A 262 3.67 -8.96 -1.40
CA PHE A 262 3.63 -7.52 -1.67
C PHE A 262 2.53 -6.82 -0.86
N TYR A 263 1.38 -7.46 -0.74
CA TYR A 263 0.24 -6.91 -0.03
C TYR A 263 0.43 -6.91 1.49
N ASP A 264 1.20 -7.87 2.02
CA ASP A 264 1.58 -7.89 3.44
C ASP A 264 2.56 -6.76 3.74
N GLU A 265 3.54 -6.53 2.86
CA GLU A 265 4.48 -5.40 2.96
C GLU A 265 3.74 -4.05 2.99
N LEU A 266 2.75 -3.86 2.10
CA LEU A 266 1.92 -2.66 2.12
C LEU A 266 1.11 -2.53 3.40
N ASN A 267 0.53 -3.63 3.89
CA ASN A 267 -0.23 -3.60 5.14
C ASN A 267 0.65 -3.15 6.31
N GLU A 268 1.91 -3.59 6.38
CA GLU A 268 2.84 -3.12 7.41
C GLU A 268 3.06 -1.61 7.37
N VAL A 269 3.27 -1.02 6.18
CA VAL A 269 3.37 0.45 6.04
C VAL A 269 2.07 1.12 6.46
N ILE A 270 0.91 0.57 6.08
CA ILE A 270 -0.42 1.11 6.43
C ILE A 270 -0.63 1.15 7.94
N GLN A 271 -0.23 0.09 8.65
CA GLN A 271 -0.37 0.04 10.11
C GLN A 271 0.66 0.92 10.81
N TYR A 272 1.83 1.13 10.21
CA TYR A 272 2.90 1.89 10.85
C TYR A 272 2.69 3.39 10.76
N GLU A 273 2.35 3.87 9.56
CA GLU A 273 2.25 5.28 9.17
C GLU A 273 0.96 5.95 9.68
N PRO A 274 0.93 7.30 9.83
CA PRO A 274 -0.27 7.97 10.28
C PRO A 274 -1.39 7.85 9.24
N ALA A 275 -2.63 7.71 9.70
CA ALA A 275 -3.79 7.58 8.81
C ALA A 275 -3.95 8.79 7.86
N THR A 276 -3.48 9.98 8.27
CA THR A 276 -3.50 11.21 7.47
C THR A 276 -2.44 11.26 6.38
N ALA A 277 -1.49 10.34 6.37
CA ALA A 277 -0.38 10.34 5.41
C ALA A 277 -0.77 9.74 4.04
N TRP A 278 -1.80 8.90 4.05
CA TRP A 278 -2.26 8.14 2.90
C TRP A 278 -3.19 8.94 1.98
N ASP A 279 -3.10 8.64 0.68
CA ASP A 279 -4.12 9.06 -0.28
C ASP A 279 -5.42 8.30 0.00
N PRO A 280 -6.55 8.99 0.24
CA PRO A 280 -7.85 8.35 0.44
C PRO A 280 -8.26 7.40 -0.69
N GLU A 281 -7.81 7.64 -1.93
CA GLU A 281 -8.10 6.77 -3.07
C GLU A 281 -7.36 5.42 -2.95
N LEU A 282 -6.08 5.45 -2.59
CA LEU A 282 -5.27 4.24 -2.36
C LEU A 282 -5.82 3.41 -1.18
N VAL A 283 -6.22 4.08 -0.09
CA VAL A 283 -6.88 3.43 1.05
C VAL A 283 -8.22 2.83 0.65
N GLY A 284 -8.97 3.51 -0.23
CA GLY A 284 -10.23 3.00 -0.79
C GLY A 284 -10.04 1.73 -1.61
N GLN A 285 -8.98 1.66 -2.42
CA GLN A 285 -8.59 0.46 -3.18
C GLN A 285 -8.20 -0.70 -2.26
N ALA A 286 -7.48 -0.42 -1.17
CA ALA A 286 -7.09 -1.40 -0.15
C ALA A 286 -8.26 -1.92 0.70
N GLY A 287 -9.37 -1.19 0.74
CA GLY A 287 -10.51 -1.42 1.64
C GLY A 287 -11.19 -2.80 1.62
N PRO A 288 -11.30 -3.53 0.48
CA PRO A 288 -11.89 -4.87 0.42
C PRO A 288 -10.97 -5.98 0.96
N MET A 289 -9.65 -5.76 0.99
CA MET A 289 -8.65 -6.80 1.28
C MET A 289 -8.47 -7.09 2.79
N SER A 290 -9.45 -6.74 3.63
CA SER A 290 -9.48 -6.96 5.09
C SER A 290 -8.38 -6.25 5.92
N TRP A 291 -7.63 -5.30 5.36
CA TRP A 291 -6.57 -4.54 6.06
C TRP A 291 -7.07 -3.41 6.99
N ARG A 292 -8.37 -3.42 7.32
CA ARG A 292 -9.09 -2.33 8.01
C ARG A 292 -8.91 -2.29 9.54
N ARG A 293 -7.87 -2.87 10.14
CA ARG A 293 -7.88 -2.96 11.61
C ARG A 293 -7.73 -1.61 12.33
N ASN A 294 -7.10 -0.60 11.71
CA ASN A 294 -6.86 0.69 12.37
C ASN A 294 -7.21 1.97 11.59
N ILE A 295 -7.49 1.92 10.27
CA ILE A 295 -7.65 3.14 9.45
C ILE A 295 -8.95 3.92 9.76
N LEU A 296 -10.00 3.25 10.27
CA LEU A 296 -11.33 3.84 10.50
C LEU A 296 -11.69 4.02 11.97
N GLN A 297 -10.78 3.80 12.92
CA GLN A 297 -11.06 4.07 14.35
C GLN A 297 -10.80 5.54 14.75
N GLY A 298 -10.42 6.39 13.80
CA GLY A 298 -10.07 7.80 14.03
C GLY A 298 -11.00 8.83 13.38
N SER A 299 -12.29 8.53 13.19
CA SER A 299 -13.31 9.50 12.76
C SER A 299 -14.30 9.81 13.88
#